data_AF-A0A3Q4L374-F1
#
_entry.id   AF-A0A3Q4L374-F1
#
_cell.length_a   1.000
_cell.length_b   1.000
_cell.length_c   1.000
_cell.angle_alpha   90.00
_cell.angle_beta   90.00
_cell.angle_gamma   90.00
#
_symmetry.space_group_name_H-M   'P 1'
#
loop_
_entity.id
_entity.type
_entity.pdbx_description
1 polymer ?
#
loop_
_entity_poly.entity_id
_entity_poly.type
_entity_poly.pdbx_seq_one_letter_code
_entity_poly.pdbx_strand_id
1 'polypeptide(L)'
;MERTELLKPRTLADLIRILHELFAGDEVNVEEVQAVLEAYESNPAEWALYAKFDQYRYTRNLVDQGNGKFNLMILCWGEGHGRRHCLTGLTKNPTR
;
A
#
# COMPACT_ATOMS: atom_id res chain seq x y z
N MET A 1 20.07 -6.96 13.47
CA MET A 1 19.71 -6.77 12.05
C MET A 1 19.00 -8.00 11.47
N GLU A 2 18.26 -8.80 12.26
CA GLU A 2 17.74 -10.12 11.80
C GLU A 2 16.22 -10.22 11.62
N ARG A 3 15.43 -9.19 11.95
CA ARG A 3 13.95 -9.26 11.81
C ARG A 3 13.43 -8.83 10.44
N THR A 4 14.17 -8.03 9.70
CA THR A 4 13.74 -7.46 8.41
C THR A 4 13.74 -8.46 7.24
N GLU A 5 14.53 -9.54 7.33
CA GLU A 5 14.62 -10.57 6.27
C GLU A 5 13.39 -11.51 6.23
N LEU A 6 12.61 -11.58 7.31
CA LEU A 6 11.53 -12.57 7.48
C LEU A 6 10.16 -12.12 6.96
N LEU A 7 10.00 -10.86 6.56
CA LEU A 7 8.69 -10.28 6.18
C LEU A 7 8.69 -9.67 4.78
N LYS A 8 9.51 -10.18 3.84
CA LYS A 8 9.44 -9.75 2.44
C LYS A 8 8.10 -10.24 1.83
N PRO A 9 7.16 -9.33 1.48
CA PRO A 9 5.90 -9.74 0.88
C PRO A 9 6.16 -10.18 -0.56
N ARG A 10 5.65 -11.36 -0.92
CA ARG A 10 5.80 -11.90 -2.29
C ARG A 10 4.66 -11.48 -3.21
N THR A 11 3.53 -11.09 -2.61
CA THR A 11 2.30 -10.69 -3.30
C THR A 11 1.65 -9.52 -2.59
N LEU A 12 0.79 -8.77 -3.29
CA LEU A 12 -0.03 -7.71 -2.70
C LEU A 12 -0.91 -8.24 -1.56
N ALA A 13 -1.41 -9.47 -1.67
CA ALA A 13 -2.18 -10.11 -0.62
C ALA A 13 -1.33 -10.39 0.63
N ASP A 14 -0.08 -10.86 0.45
CA ASP A 14 0.86 -11.03 1.56
C ASP A 14 1.17 -9.68 2.23
N LEU A 15 1.37 -8.62 1.44
CA LEU A 15 1.61 -7.27 1.95
C LEU A 15 0.43 -6.81 2.81
N ILE A 16 -0.81 -6.97 2.32
CA ILE A 16 -2.03 -6.63 3.08
C ILE A 16 -2.06 -7.41 4.40
N ARG A 17 -1.85 -8.73 4.37
CA ARG A 17 -1.85 -9.56 5.58
C ARG A 17 -0.83 -9.07 6.62
N ILE A 18 0.40 -8.78 6.18
CA ILE A 18 1.46 -8.27 7.07
C ILE A 18 1.07 -6.90 7.66
N LEU A 19 0.50 -6.01 6.85
CA LEU A 19 0.00 -4.72 7.34
C LEU A 19 -1.13 -4.90 8.38
N HIS A 20 -2.03 -5.87 8.21
CA HIS A 20 -3.04 -6.17 9.24
C HIS A 20 -2.41 -6.60 10.57
N GLU A 21 -1.33 -7.39 10.53
CA GLU A 21 -0.59 -7.82 11.72
C GLU A 21 0.17 -6.64 12.37
N LEU A 22 0.85 -5.81 11.58
CA LEU A 22 1.59 -4.64 12.07
C LEU A 22 0.66 -3.58 12.68
N PHE A 23 -0.54 -3.43 12.15
CA PHE A 23 -1.55 -2.52 12.67
C PHE A 23 -2.52 -3.20 13.65
N ALA A 24 -2.30 -4.46 14.06
CA ALA A 24 -3.19 -5.11 15.03
C ALA A 24 -3.06 -4.48 16.43
N GLY A 25 -1.84 -4.14 16.84
CA GLY A 25 -1.52 -3.45 18.09
C GLY A 25 -1.92 -1.98 18.09
N ASP A 26 -1.83 -1.33 19.25
CA ASP A 26 -2.13 0.10 19.40
C ASP A 26 -0.91 0.99 19.08
N GLU A 27 0.28 0.42 19.17
CA GLU A 27 1.53 1.05 18.73
C GLU A 27 1.88 0.57 17.32
N VAL A 28 2.25 1.51 16.46
CA VAL A 28 2.64 1.24 15.07
C VAL A 28 4.08 1.69 14.89
N ASN A 29 4.94 0.75 14.50
CA ASN A 29 6.32 1.05 14.14
C ASN A 29 6.38 1.51 12.67
N VAL A 30 6.66 2.79 12.46
CA VAL A 30 6.63 3.40 11.11
C VAL A 30 7.78 2.89 10.26
N GLU A 31 8.96 2.66 10.87
CA GLU A 31 10.14 2.16 10.19
C GLU A 31 9.93 0.72 9.67
N GLU A 32 9.25 -0.12 10.45
CA GLU A 32 8.91 -1.49 10.05
C GLU A 32 7.88 -1.50 8.91
N VAL A 33 6.83 -0.69 9.01
CA VAL A 33 5.83 -0.55 7.94
C VAL A 33 6.46 -0.05 6.65
N GLN A 34 7.35 0.96 6.74
CA GLN A 34 8.07 1.47 5.58
C GLN A 34 8.97 0.39 4.96
N ALA A 35 9.73 -0.33 5.77
CA ALA A 35 10.61 -1.40 5.29
C ALA A 35 9.83 -2.52 4.58
N VAL A 36 8.65 -2.91 5.11
CA VAL A 36 7.80 -3.94 4.48
C VAL A 36 7.21 -3.45 3.15
N LEU A 37 6.79 -2.18 3.08
CA LEU A 37 6.30 -1.57 1.85
C LEU A 37 7.40 -1.46 0.77
N GLU A 38 8.63 -1.11 1.17
CA GLU A 38 9.78 -1.03 0.26
C GLU A 38 10.29 -2.41 -0.18
N ALA A 39 10.17 -3.42 0.67
CA ALA A 39 10.56 -4.79 0.36
C ALA A 39 9.60 -5.49 -0.62
N TYR A 40 8.37 -4.99 -0.75
CA TYR A 40 7.40 -5.52 -1.72
C TYR A 40 7.83 -5.17 -3.16
N GLU A 41 8.11 -6.19 -3.96
CA GLU A 41 8.35 -6.03 -5.39
C GLU A 41 7.01 -5.86 -6.12
N SER A 42 6.79 -4.67 -6.68
CA SER A 42 5.54 -4.32 -7.36
C SER A 42 5.28 -5.20 -8.58
N ASN A 43 4.17 -5.94 -8.55
CA ASN A 43 3.70 -6.74 -9.67
C ASN A 43 2.44 -6.12 -10.31
N PRO A 44 2.53 -5.55 -11.53
CA PRO A 44 1.40 -4.92 -12.21
C PRO A 44 0.16 -5.80 -12.34
N ALA A 45 0.31 -7.12 -12.45
CA ALA A 45 -0.82 -8.03 -12.56
C ALA A 45 -1.68 -8.06 -11.28
N GLU A 46 -1.09 -7.83 -10.11
CA GLU A 46 -1.78 -7.90 -8.82
C GLU A 46 -2.62 -6.65 -8.55
N TRP A 47 -2.11 -5.48 -8.94
CA TRP A 47 -2.80 -4.21 -8.71
C TRP A 47 -3.52 -3.65 -9.94
N ALA A 48 -3.45 -4.29 -11.10
CA ALA A 48 -4.16 -3.88 -12.32
C ALA A 48 -5.66 -3.69 -12.10
N LEU A 49 -6.30 -4.50 -11.26
CA LEU A 49 -7.73 -4.38 -10.93
C LEU A 49 -8.06 -3.04 -10.25
N TYR A 50 -7.13 -2.49 -9.50
CA TYR A 50 -7.26 -1.21 -8.80
C TYR A 50 -6.69 -0.05 -9.62
N ALA A 51 -6.00 -0.31 -10.73
CA ALA A 51 -5.38 0.69 -11.58
C ALA A 51 -6.39 1.41 -12.50
N LYS A 52 -7.37 2.08 -11.90
CA LYS A 52 -8.29 2.95 -12.65
C LYS A 52 -7.59 4.27 -12.87
N PHE A 53 -7.51 4.74 -14.11
CA PHE A 53 -6.92 6.02 -14.45
C PHE A 53 -8.00 7.03 -14.84
N ASP A 54 -7.76 8.29 -14.51
CA ASP A 54 -8.52 9.42 -15.02
C ASP A 54 -7.58 10.30 -15.86
N GLN A 55 -8.10 10.88 -16.93
CA GLN A 55 -7.31 11.65 -17.90
C GLN A 55 -6.86 13.00 -17.33
N TYR A 56 -7.63 13.59 -16.42
CA TYR A 56 -7.45 14.97 -15.97
C TYR A 56 -6.98 15.07 -14.52
N ARG A 57 -7.10 14.00 -13.74
CA ARG A 57 -6.76 13.97 -12.31
C ARG A 57 -6.08 12.66 -11.93
N TYR A 58 -5.35 12.69 -10.83
CA TYR A 58 -4.94 11.45 -10.18
C TYR A 58 -6.16 10.78 -9.53
N THR A 59 -6.20 9.46 -9.57
CA THR A 59 -7.25 8.65 -8.95
C THR A 59 -6.74 8.04 -7.67
N ARG A 60 -7.58 7.99 -6.63
CA ARG A 60 -7.32 7.24 -5.40
C ARG A 60 -8.17 5.98 -5.42
N ASN A 61 -7.54 4.83 -5.62
CA ASN A 61 -8.22 3.55 -5.71
C ASN A 61 -8.02 2.79 -4.41
N LEU A 62 -9.09 2.60 -3.63
CA LEU A 62 -9.04 1.85 -2.38
C LEU A 62 -8.76 0.38 -2.67
N VAL A 63 -7.72 -0.16 -2.02
CA VAL A 63 -7.33 -1.58 -2.11
C VAL A 63 -7.83 -2.33 -0.90
N ASP A 64 -7.60 -1.79 0.31
CA ASP A 64 -7.97 -2.43 1.57
C ASP A 64 -8.34 -1.38 2.63
N GLN A 65 -9.35 -1.67 3.45
CA GLN A 65 -9.80 -0.80 4.56
C GLN A 65 -9.12 -1.13 5.90
N GLY A 66 -8.14 -2.03 5.88
CA GLY A 66 -7.45 -2.51 7.05
C GLY A 66 -8.38 -3.16 8.06
N ASN A 67 -7.97 -3.08 9.32
CA ASN A 67 -8.75 -3.46 10.49
C ASN A 67 -9.45 -2.24 11.12
N GLY A 68 -9.75 -1.21 10.32
CA GLY A 68 -10.24 0.09 10.77
C GLY A 68 -9.14 1.07 11.21
N LYS A 69 -7.89 0.62 11.40
CA LYS A 69 -6.77 1.48 11.81
C LYS A 69 -5.99 2.11 10.64
N PHE A 70 -6.08 1.53 9.44
CA PHE A 70 -5.42 2.05 8.24
C PHE A 70 -6.26 1.82 6.99
N ASN A 71 -6.00 2.60 5.94
CA ASN A 71 -6.47 2.30 4.59
C ASN A 71 -5.25 2.17 3.67
N LEU A 72 -5.29 1.16 2.81
CA LEU A 72 -4.34 0.97 1.72
C LEU A 72 -5.00 1.42 0.42
N MET A 73 -4.35 2.32 -0.31
CA MET A 73 -4.83 2.86 -1.56
C MET A 73 -3.73 2.84 -2.62
N ILE A 74 -4.12 2.78 -3.88
CA ILE A 74 -3.23 2.99 -5.02
C ILE A 74 -3.60 4.30 -5.69
N LEU A 75 -2.62 5.18 -5.80
CA LEU A 75 -2.76 6.45 -6.49
C LEU A 75 -2.22 6.29 -7.91
N CYS A 76 -3.09 6.45 -8.90
CA CYS A 76 -2.70 6.37 -10.31
C CYS A 76 -2.72 7.75 -10.96
N TRP A 77 -1.65 8.09 -11.66
CA TRP A 77 -1.45 9.35 -12.36
C TRP A 77 -1.57 9.12 -13.86
N GLY A 78 -2.52 9.79 -14.51
CA GLY A 78 -2.69 9.77 -15.97
C GLY A 78 -1.64 10.61 -16.72
N GLU A 79 -1.58 10.49 -18.05
CA GLU A 79 -0.59 11.19 -18.90
C GLU A 79 -0.57 12.71 -18.73
N GLY A 80 -1.70 13.32 -18.32
CA GLY A 80 -1.79 14.76 -18.05
C GLY A 80 -0.90 15.29 -16.92
N HIS A 81 -0.25 14.41 -16.15
CA HIS A 81 0.66 14.77 -15.04
C HIS A 81 2.14 14.43 -15.33
N GLY A 82 2.48 14.07 -16.58
CA GLY A 82 3.86 13.89 -17.05
C GLY A 82 4.21 12.45 -17.45
N ARG A 83 3.91 11.43 -16.62
CA ARG A 83 4.14 10.00 -16.91
C ARG A 83 3.07 9.13 -16.24
N ARG A 84 2.61 8.06 -16.92
CA ARG A 84 1.74 7.05 -16.29
C ARG A 84 2.51 6.31 -15.20
N HIS A 85 2.10 6.49 -13.96
CA HIS A 85 2.68 5.77 -12.82
C HIS A 85 1.58 5.54 -11.76
N CYS A 86 1.65 4.42 -11.06
CA CYS A 86 0.83 4.16 -9.88
C CYS A 86 1.74 4.02 -8.65
N LEU A 87 1.37 4.66 -7.54
CA LEU A 87 2.08 4.57 -6.26
C LEU A 87 1.15 3.95 -5.22
N THR A 88 1.69 3.04 -4.42
CA THR A 88 1.01 2.52 -3.23
C THR A 88 1.07 3.58 -2.13
N GLY A 89 -0.08 3.98 -1.60
CA GLY A 89 -0.20 4.93 -0.51
C GLY A 89 -0.89 4.29 0.69
N LEU A 90 -0.31 4.47 1.88
CA LEU A 90 -0.90 4.05 3.14
C LEU A 90 -1.36 5.29 3.92
N THR A 91 -2.59 5.29 4.41
CA THR A 91 -3.11 6.35 5.29
C THR A 91 -3.58 5.75 6.60
N LYS A 92 -3.08 6.27 7.73
CA LYS A 92 -3.61 5.92 9.05
C LYS A 92 -4.98 6.58 9.22
N ASN A 93 -5.98 5.83 9.68
CA ASN A 93 -7.28 6.42 9.99
C ASN A 93 -7.16 7.27 11.27
N PRO A 94 -7.53 8.57 11.23
CA PRO A 94 -7.44 9.44 12.40
C PRO A 94 -8.52 9.16 13.46
N THR A 95 -9.41 8.20 13.21
CA THR A 95 -10.58 7.91 14.04
C THR A 95 -10.52 6.50 14.63
N ARG A 96 -9.56 6.25 15.51
CA ARG A 96 -9.71 5.54 16.79
C ARG A 96 -8.43 5.59 17.59
#